data_AF-A0AAU4CA29-F1
#
_entry.id   AF-A0AAU4CA29-F1
#
_cell.length_a   1.000
_cell.length_b   1.000
_cell.length_c   1.000
_cell.angle_alpha   90.00
_cell.angle_beta   90.00
_cell.angle_gamma   90.00
#
_symmetry.space_group_name_H-M   'P 1'
#
loop_
_entity.id
_entity.type
_entity.pdbx_description
1 polymer ?
#
loop_
_entity_poly.entity_id
_entity_poly.type
_entity_poly.pdbx_seq_one_letter_code
_entity_poly.pdbx_strand_id
1 'polypeptide(L)'
;MPTDDAALATLLAELPQKSTLDMYAELEAARRADAERPRTYTIIPEPVHPPMWPAPGSGIMKFPCGLGCGWAHDEDVYADGGDILAVPLGASSEEIGCLFAEHAEKRGATVRVRIETAVREHFADAHPGQEPPVREVW
;
A
#
# COMPACT_ATOMS: atom_id res chain seq x y z
N MET A 1 -45.49 3.87 6.20
CA MET A 1 -44.11 4.19 5.79
C MET A 1 -43.48 2.89 5.34
N PRO A 2 -43.28 2.65 4.03
CA PRO A 2 -42.53 1.47 3.59
C PRO A 2 -41.15 1.54 4.24
N THR A 3 -40.75 0.45 4.88
CA THR A 3 -39.47 0.32 5.59
C THR A 3 -38.32 0.58 4.65
N ASP A 4 -37.32 1.34 5.12
CA ASP A 4 -36.15 1.82 4.36
C ASP A 4 -35.49 0.74 3.49
N ASP A 5 -35.58 -0.54 3.88
CA ASP A 5 -35.07 -1.70 3.15
C ASP A 5 -35.68 -1.89 1.75
N ALA A 6 -36.98 -1.61 1.56
CA ALA A 6 -37.66 -1.79 0.27
C ALA A 6 -37.31 -0.67 -0.72
N ALA A 7 -37.12 0.54 -0.21
CA ALA A 7 -36.64 1.67 -0.99
C ALA A 7 -35.16 1.49 -1.37
N LEU A 8 -34.34 1.01 -0.44
CA LEU A 8 -32.94 0.66 -0.68
C LEU A 8 -32.80 -0.47 -1.73
N ALA A 9 -33.59 -1.54 -1.62
CA ALA A 9 -33.55 -2.64 -2.59
C ALA A 9 -33.92 -2.19 -4.02
N THR A 10 -34.87 -1.25 -4.14
CA THR A 10 -35.28 -0.67 -5.43
C THR A 10 -34.16 0.17 -6.03
N LEU A 11 -33.54 1.05 -5.22
CA LEU A 11 -32.39 1.86 -5.64
C LEU A 11 -31.19 0.99 -6.07
N LEU A 12 -30.91 -0.08 -5.35
CA LEU A 12 -29.83 -1.01 -5.68
C LEU A 12 -30.08 -1.76 -7.00
N ALA A 13 -31.35 -2.08 -7.31
CA ALA A 13 -31.73 -2.76 -8.55
C ALA A 13 -31.66 -1.84 -9.80
N GLU A 14 -31.76 -0.52 -9.61
CA GLU A 14 -31.63 0.47 -10.68
C GLU A 14 -30.17 0.82 -11.01
N LEU A 15 -29.22 0.42 -10.16
CA LEU A 15 -27.81 0.63 -10.44
C LEU A 15 -27.35 -0.22 -11.63
N PRO A 16 -26.58 0.35 -12.59
CA PRO A 16 -26.01 -0.42 -13.69
C PRO A 16 -25.15 -1.58 -13.16
N GLN A 17 -25.58 -2.81 -13.42
CA GLN A 17 -24.82 -4.02 -13.10
C GLN A 17 -24.04 -4.46 -14.35
N LYS A 18 -22.74 -4.65 -14.21
CA LYS A 18 -21.93 -5.28 -15.27
C LYS A 18 -22.43 -6.70 -15.49
N SER A 19 -22.44 -7.16 -16.75
CA SER A 19 -22.73 -8.56 -17.01
C SER A 19 -21.61 -9.44 -16.46
N THR A 20 -21.91 -10.69 -16.15
CA THR A 20 -20.89 -11.66 -15.72
C THR A 20 -19.76 -11.79 -16.75
N LEU A 21 -20.06 -11.69 -18.05
CA LEU A 21 -19.06 -11.72 -19.12
C LEU A 21 -18.12 -10.51 -19.05
N ASP A 22 -18.65 -9.32 -18.80
CA ASP A 22 -17.84 -8.10 -18.66
C ASP A 22 -16.91 -8.19 -17.44
N MET A 23 -17.42 -8.73 -16.32
CA MET A 23 -16.59 -8.96 -15.14
C MET A 23 -15.43 -9.92 -15.40
N TYR A 24 -15.66 -11.02 -16.13
CA TYR A 24 -14.59 -11.97 -16.48
C TYR A 24 -13.58 -11.33 -17.45
N ALA A 25 -14.04 -10.57 -18.43
CA ALA A 25 -13.16 -9.85 -19.35
C ALA A 25 -12.24 -8.86 -18.61
N GLU A 26 -12.77 -8.16 -17.61
CA GLU A 26 -11.98 -7.26 -16.75
C GLU A 26 -10.95 -8.02 -15.92
N LEU A 27 -11.32 -9.14 -15.31
CA LEU A 27 -10.39 -9.96 -14.53
C LEU A 27 -9.26 -10.53 -15.40
N GLU A 28 -9.56 -11.01 -16.60
CA GLU A 28 -8.55 -11.50 -17.54
C GLU A 28 -7.63 -10.37 -18.02
N ALA A 29 -8.18 -9.19 -18.30
CA ALA A 29 -7.38 -8.01 -18.63
C ALA A 29 -6.44 -7.62 -17.47
N ALA A 30 -6.94 -7.59 -16.23
CA ALA A 30 -6.13 -7.32 -15.05
C ALA A 30 -5.01 -8.35 -14.85
N ARG A 31 -5.29 -9.65 -15.08
CA ARG A 31 -4.28 -10.71 -14.99
C ARG A 31 -3.17 -10.57 -16.04
N ARG A 32 -3.51 -10.16 -17.27
CA ARG A 32 -2.51 -9.91 -18.31
C ARG A 32 -1.65 -8.69 -17.97
N ALA A 33 -2.28 -7.62 -17.52
CA ALA A 33 -1.57 -6.41 -17.08
C ALA A 33 -0.60 -6.71 -15.92
N ASP A 34 -1.01 -7.54 -14.96
CA ASP A 34 -0.13 -7.97 -13.87
C ASP A 34 1.04 -8.85 -14.36
N ALA A 35 0.79 -9.75 -15.31
CA ALA A 35 1.84 -10.58 -15.90
C ALA A 35 2.89 -9.78 -16.69
N GLU A 36 2.49 -8.63 -17.25
CA GLU A 36 3.37 -7.71 -17.99
C GLU A 36 4.04 -6.66 -17.09
N ARG A 37 3.70 -6.61 -15.80
CA ARG A 37 4.22 -5.63 -14.85
C ARG A 37 5.75 -5.76 -14.73
N PRO A 38 6.51 -4.66 -14.94
CA PRO A 38 7.95 -4.69 -14.74
C PRO A 38 8.32 -5.07 -13.31
N ARG A 39 9.33 -5.94 -13.18
CA ARG A 39 9.91 -6.31 -11.88
C ARG A 39 10.46 -5.07 -11.21
N THR A 40 10.09 -4.86 -9.95
CA THR A 40 10.61 -3.76 -9.14
C THR A 40 11.72 -4.29 -8.23
N TYR A 41 12.81 -3.54 -8.10
CA TYR A 41 13.92 -3.88 -7.22
C TYR A 41 13.99 -2.88 -6.06
N THR A 42 14.25 -3.36 -4.84
CA THR A 42 14.40 -2.51 -3.66
C THR A 42 15.47 -3.06 -2.72
N ILE A 43 16.02 -2.18 -1.89
CA ILE A 43 16.90 -2.53 -0.77
C ILE A 43 16.13 -2.66 0.56
N ILE A 44 14.83 -2.37 0.55
CA ILE A 44 13.99 -2.48 1.74
C ILE A 44 13.88 -3.96 2.12
N PRO A 45 14.32 -4.34 3.33
CA PRO A 45 14.22 -5.72 3.81
C PRO A 45 12.76 -6.13 4.01
N GLU A 46 12.50 -7.43 4.11
CA GLU A 46 11.17 -7.93 4.45
C GLU A 46 10.78 -7.42 5.85
N PRO A 47 9.61 -6.78 6.00
CA PRO A 47 9.21 -6.28 7.30
C PRO A 47 8.84 -7.42 8.26
N VAL A 48 9.09 -7.19 9.55
CA VAL A 48 8.49 -7.98 10.63
C VAL A 48 7.17 -7.33 11.02
N HIS A 49 6.10 -8.12 10.97
CA HIS A 49 4.77 -7.64 11.33
C HIS A 49 4.73 -7.17 12.80
N PRO A 50 4.11 -6.02 13.08
CA PRO A 50 3.93 -5.53 14.42
C PRO A 50 3.07 -6.51 15.23
N PRO A 51 3.25 -6.53 16.56
CA PRO A 51 2.31 -7.22 17.42
C PRO A 51 0.92 -6.57 17.29
N MET A 52 -0.12 -7.39 17.44
CA MET A 52 -1.50 -6.89 17.41
C MET A 52 -1.80 -6.02 18.64
N TRP A 53 -2.72 -5.08 18.46
CA TRP A 53 -3.27 -4.29 19.57
C TRP A 53 -3.81 -5.20 20.70
N PRO A 54 -3.59 -4.89 21.99
CA PRO A 54 -3.04 -3.65 22.56
C PRO A 54 -1.55 -3.73 22.94
N ALA A 55 -0.76 -4.59 22.29
CA ALA A 55 0.66 -4.71 22.64
C ALA A 55 1.42 -3.38 22.44
N PRO A 56 2.41 -3.06 23.30
CA PRO A 56 3.32 -1.94 23.06
C PRO A 56 4.00 -2.07 21.69
N GLY A 57 4.05 -0.98 20.92
CA GLY A 57 4.58 -0.97 19.56
C GLY A 57 3.64 -1.55 18.50
N SER A 58 2.37 -1.81 18.85
CA SER A 58 1.35 -2.10 17.84
C SER A 58 1.28 -0.97 16.80
N GLY A 59 1.31 -1.35 15.53
CA GLY A 59 1.33 -0.42 14.40
C GLY A 59 2.71 0.04 13.94
N ILE A 60 3.79 -0.28 14.66
CA ILE A 60 5.17 0.04 14.25
C ILE A 60 5.76 -1.14 13.46
N MET A 61 5.99 -0.94 12.16
CA MET A 61 6.63 -1.93 11.31
C MET A 61 8.14 -1.94 11.55
N LYS A 62 8.76 -3.13 11.62
CA LYS A 62 10.22 -3.25 11.77
C LYS A 62 10.85 -3.76 10.49
N PHE A 63 11.93 -3.11 10.06
CA PHE A 63 12.70 -3.45 8.86
C PHE A 63 14.12 -3.86 9.29
N PRO A 64 14.37 -5.15 9.56
CA PRO A 64 15.66 -5.63 10.08
C PRO A 64 16.76 -5.56 9.02
N CYS A 65 18.01 -5.36 9.45
CA CYS A 65 19.15 -5.42 8.53
C CYS A 65 19.17 -6.75 7.77
N GLY A 66 19.31 -6.70 6.45
CA GLY A 66 19.34 -7.90 5.59
C GLY A 66 20.51 -8.85 5.87
N LEU A 67 21.55 -8.40 6.60
CA LEU A 67 22.66 -9.23 7.05
C LEU A 67 22.44 -9.87 8.43
N GLY A 68 21.36 -9.53 9.12
CA GLY A 68 21.04 -10.09 10.44
C GLY A 68 21.95 -9.62 11.58
N CYS A 69 22.49 -8.39 11.50
CA CYS A 69 23.42 -7.85 12.50
C CYS A 69 22.75 -7.38 13.82
N GLY A 70 21.42 -7.47 13.92
CA GLY A 70 20.64 -7.06 15.09
C GLY A 70 20.04 -5.66 15.03
N TRP A 71 20.41 -4.85 14.05
CA TRP A 71 19.77 -3.56 13.79
C TRP A 71 18.42 -3.72 13.05
N ALA A 72 17.48 -2.82 13.31
CA ALA A 72 16.26 -2.67 12.55
C ALA A 72 15.83 -1.20 12.49
N HIS A 73 15.26 -0.79 11.36
CA HIS A 73 14.53 0.47 11.24
C HIS A 73 13.10 0.29 11.72
N ASP A 74 12.66 1.15 12.63
CA ASP A 74 11.30 1.17 13.16
C ASP A 74 10.51 2.26 12.42
N GLU A 75 9.51 1.85 11.63
CA GLU A 75 8.67 2.77 10.86
C GLU A 75 7.26 2.83 11.48
N ASP A 76 6.91 3.99 12.02
CA ASP A 76 5.55 4.27 12.45
C ASP A 76 4.74 4.83 11.27
N VAL A 77 3.94 3.96 10.65
CA VAL A 77 3.10 4.30 9.50
C VAL A 77 1.89 5.18 9.86
N TYR A 78 1.60 5.35 11.15
CA TYR A 78 0.51 6.18 11.67
C TYR A 78 0.98 7.56 12.16
N ALA A 79 2.27 7.69 12.51
CA ALA A 79 2.86 8.97 12.93
C ALA A 79 2.91 10.01 11.80
N ASP A 80 2.92 9.55 10.55
CA ASP A 80 2.63 10.43 9.42
C ASP A 80 1.16 10.86 9.49
N GLY A 81 0.92 12.01 10.12
CA GLY A 81 -0.34 12.75 10.05
C GLY A 81 -0.58 13.27 8.63
N GLY A 82 -0.75 12.34 7.70
CA GLY A 82 -0.63 12.54 6.26
C GLY A 82 -1.54 13.65 5.73
N ASP A 83 -1.17 14.14 4.54
CA ASP A 83 -1.94 15.14 3.81
C ASP A 83 -3.42 14.76 3.77
N ILE A 84 -4.31 15.70 4.08
CA ILE A 84 -5.75 15.47 4.00
C ILE A 84 -6.10 15.16 2.53
N LEU A 85 -6.70 14.00 2.30
CA LEU A 85 -7.26 13.66 0.98
C LEU A 85 -8.57 14.43 0.77
N ALA A 86 -8.54 15.44 -0.08
CA ALA A 86 -9.71 16.21 -0.45
C ALA A 86 -10.43 15.55 -1.64
N VAL A 87 -11.70 15.17 -1.44
CA VAL A 87 -12.55 14.59 -2.49
C VAL A 87 -13.58 15.65 -2.93
N PRO A 88 -13.60 16.05 -4.21
CA PRO A 88 -14.59 17.02 -4.70
C PRO A 88 -16.04 16.51 -4.54
N LEU A 89 -16.93 17.40 -4.13
CA LEU A 89 -18.37 17.11 -4.12
C LEU A 89 -18.84 16.91 -5.57
N GLY A 90 -19.33 15.71 -5.87
CA GLY A 90 -19.76 15.32 -7.22
C GLY A 90 -18.74 14.51 -8.02
N ALA A 91 -17.58 14.17 -7.45
CA ALA A 91 -16.65 13.24 -8.06
C ALA A 91 -17.32 11.87 -8.32
N SER A 92 -17.09 11.32 -9.51
CA SER A 92 -17.48 9.97 -9.88
C SER A 92 -16.66 8.93 -9.12
N SER A 93 -17.13 7.67 -9.10
CA SER A 93 -16.39 6.58 -8.45
C SER A 93 -15.01 6.32 -9.06
N GLU A 94 -14.85 6.56 -10.36
CA GLU A 94 -13.57 6.44 -11.06
C GLU A 94 -12.60 7.53 -10.63
N GLU A 95 -13.05 8.79 -10.58
CA GLU A 95 -12.24 9.92 -10.10
C GLU A 95 -11.83 9.74 -8.63
N ILE A 96 -12.74 9.25 -7.79
CA ILE A 96 -12.43 8.90 -6.41
C ILE A 96 -11.33 7.81 -6.39
N GLY A 97 -11.49 6.74 -7.18
CA GLY A 97 -10.49 5.69 -7.29
C GLY A 97 -9.10 6.22 -7.67
N CYS A 98 -9.02 7.10 -8.67
CA CYS A 98 -7.78 7.75 -9.07
C CYS A 98 -7.16 8.58 -7.95
N LEU A 99 -7.95 9.40 -7.25
CA LEU A 99 -7.47 10.23 -6.14
C LEU A 99 -6.87 9.39 -5.01
N PHE A 100 -7.53 8.30 -4.64
CA PHE A 100 -7.01 7.39 -3.61
C PHE A 100 -5.74 6.67 -4.08
N ALA A 101 -5.67 6.23 -5.34
CA ALA A 101 -4.49 5.59 -5.89
C ALA A 101 -3.28 6.53 -5.90
N GLU A 102 -3.44 7.75 -6.43
CA GLU A 102 -2.38 8.76 -6.46
C GLU A 102 -1.89 9.13 -5.05
N HIS A 103 -2.81 9.30 -4.12
CA HIS A 103 -2.47 9.60 -2.73
C HIS A 103 -1.73 8.44 -2.05
N ALA A 104 -2.16 7.20 -2.30
CA ALA A 104 -1.49 6.00 -1.79
C ALA A 104 -0.07 5.87 -2.35
N GLU A 105 0.11 6.08 -3.66
CA GLU A 105 1.43 6.07 -4.31
C GLU A 105 2.36 7.15 -3.72
N LYS A 106 1.85 8.38 -3.54
CA LYS A 106 2.63 9.47 -2.92
C LYS A 106 3.09 9.10 -1.51
N ARG A 107 2.20 8.55 -0.68
CA ARG A 107 2.54 8.10 0.67
C ARG A 107 3.53 6.95 0.65
N GLY A 108 3.31 5.96 -0.22
CA GLY A 108 4.20 4.82 -0.39
C GLY A 108 5.60 5.24 -0.82
N ALA A 109 5.72 6.21 -1.72
CA ALA A 109 7.01 6.77 -2.15
C ALA A 109 7.76 7.46 -1.00
N THR A 110 7.07 8.25 -0.18
CA THR A 110 7.67 8.90 1.00
C THR A 110 8.20 7.86 1.99
N VAL A 111 7.38 6.86 2.36
CA VAL A 111 7.76 5.78 3.26
C VAL A 111 8.96 5.01 2.70
N ARG A 112 8.94 4.68 1.40
CA ARG A 112 10.04 4.00 0.72
C ARG A 112 11.34 4.78 0.85
N VAL A 113 11.33 6.08 0.56
CA VAL A 113 12.53 6.93 0.64
C VAL A 113 13.11 6.94 2.06
N ARG A 114 12.26 7.04 3.09
CA ARG A 114 12.73 7.03 4.49
C ARG A 114 13.41 5.72 4.85
N ILE A 115 12.77 4.59 4.56
CA ILE A 115 13.33 3.27 4.88
C ILE A 115 14.62 3.04 4.10
N GLU A 116 14.64 3.34 2.80
CA GLU A 116 15.85 3.18 1.97
C GLU A 116 17.00 4.07 2.46
N THR A 117 16.71 5.30 2.88
CA THR A 117 17.71 6.20 3.47
C THR A 117 18.28 5.61 4.75
N ALA A 118 17.42 5.20 5.69
CA ALA A 118 17.84 4.61 6.96
C ALA A 118 18.67 3.33 6.76
N VAL A 119 18.29 2.48 5.81
CA VAL A 119 19.05 1.27 5.45
C VAL A 119 20.43 1.64 4.89
N ARG A 120 20.52 2.63 3.99
CA ARG A 120 21.81 3.05 3.42
C ARG A 120 22.73 3.66 4.47
N GLU A 121 22.20 4.51 5.34
CA GLU A 121 22.95 5.10 6.46
C GLU A 121 23.47 4.01 7.39
N HIS A 122 22.62 3.04 7.76
CA HIS A 122 23.04 1.91 8.56
C HIS A 122 24.18 1.11 7.91
N PHE A 123 24.10 0.81 6.62
CA PHE A 123 25.15 0.08 5.92
C PHE A 123 26.46 0.86 5.82
N ALA A 124 26.39 2.16 5.58
CA ALA A 124 27.58 3.03 5.56
C ALA A 124 28.32 3.01 6.91
N ASP A 125 27.57 2.98 8.02
CA ASP A 125 28.13 3.03 9.37
C ASP A 125 28.57 1.66 9.91
N ALA A 126 27.71 0.64 9.78
CA ALA A 126 27.89 -0.66 10.43
C ALA A 126 28.50 -1.74 9.52
N HIS A 127 28.49 -1.52 8.20
CA HIS A 127 28.91 -2.51 7.19
C HIS A 127 29.85 -1.89 6.14
N PRO A 128 30.99 -1.32 6.56
CA PRO A 128 31.88 -0.59 5.66
C PRO A 128 32.35 -1.46 4.48
N GLY A 129 32.14 -0.97 3.26
CA GLY A 129 32.49 -1.67 2.03
C GLY A 129 31.46 -2.70 1.56
N GLN A 130 30.30 -2.80 2.22
CA GLN A 130 29.18 -3.63 1.77
C GLN A 130 28.00 -2.76 1.35
N GLU A 131 27.32 -3.17 0.27
CA GLU A 131 26.07 -2.55 -0.17
C GLU A 131 24.87 -3.29 0.44
N PRO A 132 23.74 -2.58 0.68
CA PRO A 132 22.48 -3.22 1.04
C PRO A 132 22.07 -4.28 0.01
N PRO A 133 21.62 -5.47 0.43
CA PRO A 133 21.17 -6.51 -0.49
C PRO A 133 19.93 -6.04 -1.26
N VAL A 134 20.01 -6.12 -2.59
CA VAL A 134 18.88 -5.82 -3.48
C VAL A 134 18.00 -7.05 -3.60
N ARG A 135 16.68 -6.85 -3.54
CA ARG A 135 15.67 -7.91 -3.75
C ARG A 135 14.63 -7.49 -4.77
N GLU A 136 14.08 -8.49 -5.45
CA GLU A 136 12.96 -8.34 -6.38
C GLU A 136 11.64 -8.34 -5.60
N VAL A 137 10.75 -7.42 -5.93
CA VAL A 137 9.37 -7.33 -5.42
C VAL A 137 8.40 -7.19 -6.60
N TRP A 138 7.20 -7.77 -6.42
CA TRP A 138 6.18 -7.88 -7.47
C TRP A 138 5.22 -6.70 -7.46
#